data_AF-A0A7S3JC63-F1
#
_entry.id   AF-A0A7S3JC63-F1
#
_cell.length_a   1.000
_cell.length_b   1.000
_cell.length_c   1.000
_cell.angle_alpha   90.00
_cell.angle_beta   90.00
_cell.angle_gamma   90.00
#
_symmetry.space_group_name_H-M   'P 1'
#
loop_
_entity.id
_entity.type
_entity.pdbx_description
1 polymer ?
#
loop_
_entity_poly.entity_id
_entity_poly.type
_entity_poly.pdbx_seq_one_letter_code
_entity_poly.pdbx_strand_id
1 'polypeptide(L)'
;MAGCVQVKIEIIGQGGHGSEPAKSIDPITAACHLHSAFHSIKSKNVLNKDVVAFTICEIKSGSTYNVIPRTAFMQGTIRYFDETVKEKVKDRISKLTHSICEGFECKYDLNFIQMYPPVLNSEKQTKNLIEVATQELGAECVNTKDHLP
;
A
#
# COMPACT_ATOMS: atom_id res chain seq x y z
N MET A 1 8.99 -14.92 2.83
CA MET A 1 8.68 -13.80 1.91
C MET A 1 7.33 -13.21 2.30
N ALA A 2 7.20 -11.88 2.34
CA ALA A 2 5.93 -11.22 2.65
C ALA A 2 4.88 -11.46 1.56
N GLY A 3 3.60 -11.53 1.95
CA GLY A 3 2.48 -11.51 1.02
C GLY A 3 2.38 -10.16 0.31
N CYS A 4 1.54 -10.10 -0.71
CA CYS A 4 1.34 -8.89 -1.51
C CYS A 4 -0.14 -8.70 -1.87
N VAL A 5 -0.63 -7.48 -1.62
CA VAL A 5 -1.89 -6.97 -2.15
C VAL A 5 -1.59 -5.74 -2.98
N GLN A 6 -2.11 -5.68 -4.20
CA GLN A 6 -2.11 -4.47 -5.00
C GLN A 6 -3.29 -3.58 -4.57
N VAL A 7 -3.02 -2.29 -4.41
CA VAL A 7 -4.02 -1.25 -4.15
C VAL A 7 -4.18 -0.42 -5.42
N LYS A 8 -5.41 -0.24 -5.91
CA LYS A 8 -5.73 0.64 -7.04
C LYS A 8 -6.82 1.60 -6.62
N ILE A 9 -6.61 2.88 -6.87
CA ILE A 9 -7.55 3.96 -6.54
C ILE A 9 -7.74 4.81 -7.79
N GLU A 10 -8.98 5.00 -8.20
CA GLU A 10 -9.37 6.01 -9.18
C GLU A 10 -10.24 7.05 -8.46
N ILE A 11 -9.75 8.29 -8.40
CA ILE A 11 -10.49 9.43 -7.89
C ILE A 11 -11.15 10.12 -9.07
N ILE A 12 -12.44 10.40 -8.96
CA ILE A 12 -13.30 10.90 -10.03
C ILE A 12 -13.86 12.25 -9.60
N GLY A 13 -13.42 13.30 -10.27
CA GLY A 13 -13.92 14.66 -10.11
C GLY A 13 -14.74 15.10 -11.33
N GLN A 14 -14.64 16.39 -11.63
CA GLN A 14 -15.27 17.03 -12.76
C GLN A 14 -14.25 17.95 -13.43
N GLY A 15 -13.87 17.63 -14.66
CA GLY A 15 -12.90 18.43 -15.39
C GLY A 15 -13.42 19.83 -15.74
N GLY A 16 -12.51 20.74 -16.06
CA GLY A 16 -12.84 22.13 -16.36
C GLY A 16 -11.66 22.92 -16.92
N HIS A 17 -11.92 24.16 -17.31
CA HIS A 17 -10.87 25.06 -17.77
C HIS A 17 -10.04 25.54 -16.57
N GLY A 18 -8.71 25.57 -16.68
CA GLY A 18 -7.82 25.94 -15.58
C GLY A 18 -8.01 27.37 -15.05
N SER A 19 -8.61 28.26 -15.86
CA SER A 19 -8.96 29.63 -15.43
C SER A 19 -10.36 29.74 -14.78
N GLU A 20 -11.15 28.67 -14.76
CA GLU A 20 -12.50 28.65 -14.16
C GLU A 20 -12.66 27.49 -13.17
N PRO A 21 -11.81 27.40 -12.13
CA PRO A 21 -11.80 26.26 -11.21
C PRO A 21 -13.12 26.09 -10.44
N ALA A 22 -13.88 27.17 -10.23
CA ALA A 22 -15.16 27.14 -9.51
C ALA A 22 -16.25 26.28 -10.18
N LYS A 23 -16.08 25.90 -11.46
CA LYS A 23 -17.02 25.02 -12.19
C LYS A 23 -16.54 23.56 -12.27
N SER A 24 -15.48 23.22 -11.55
CA SER A 24 -14.81 21.93 -11.60
C SER A 24 -14.66 21.34 -10.20
N ILE A 25 -14.45 20.03 -10.14
CA ILE A 25 -14.09 19.30 -8.93
C ILE A 25 -12.74 18.69 -9.23
N ASP A 26 -11.68 19.20 -8.61
CA ASP A 26 -10.29 18.86 -8.96
C ASP A 26 -9.82 17.55 -8.30
N PRO A 27 -9.68 16.44 -9.06
CA PRO A 27 -9.22 15.18 -8.50
C PRO A 27 -7.70 15.18 -8.20
N ILE A 28 -6.91 16.10 -8.78
CA ILE A 28 -5.46 16.20 -8.50
C ILE A 28 -5.26 16.61 -7.04
N THR A 29 -5.95 17.67 -6.61
CA THR A 29 -5.88 18.14 -5.23
C THR A 29 -6.29 17.03 -4.26
N ALA A 30 -7.41 16.36 -4.51
CA ALA A 30 -7.84 15.22 -3.69
C ALA A 30 -6.79 14.10 -3.62
N ALA A 31 -6.17 13.73 -4.75
CA ALA A 31 -5.11 12.71 -4.80
C ALA A 31 -3.87 13.09 -3.99
N CYS A 32 -3.43 14.36 -4.06
CA CYS A 32 -2.30 14.87 -3.29
C CYS A 32 -2.57 14.80 -1.79
N HIS A 33 -3.74 15.26 -1.34
CA HIS A 33 -4.13 15.19 0.07
C HIS A 33 -4.27 13.75 0.56
N LEU A 34 -4.84 12.87 -0.27
CA LEU A 34 -4.96 11.44 0.04
C LEU A 34 -3.57 10.78 0.17
N HIS A 35 -2.66 11.06 -0.77
CA HIS A 35 -1.29 10.57 -0.70
C HIS A 35 -0.57 11.03 0.57
N SER A 36 -0.69 12.32 0.92
CA SER A 36 -0.14 12.84 2.17
C SER A 36 -0.74 12.15 3.40
N ALA A 37 -2.05 11.95 3.42
CA ALA A 37 -2.73 11.30 4.55
C ALA A 37 -2.35 9.82 4.70
N PHE A 38 -2.03 9.13 3.61
CA PHE A 38 -1.55 7.74 3.67
C PHE A 38 -0.26 7.56 4.46
N HIS A 39 0.59 8.59 4.61
CA HIS A 39 1.75 8.52 5.50
C HIS A 39 1.39 8.37 6.98
N SER A 40 0.15 8.67 7.38
CA SER A 40 -0.36 8.41 8.73
C SER A 40 -0.63 6.92 8.99
N ILE A 41 -0.78 6.12 7.93
CA ILE A 41 -0.84 4.67 8.03
C ILE A 41 0.59 4.23 8.35
N LYS A 42 0.88 4.03 9.64
CA LYS A 42 2.19 3.62 10.11
C LYS A 42 2.58 2.27 9.51
N SER A 43 3.28 2.30 8.39
CA SER A 43 3.92 1.14 7.75
C SER A 43 5.27 0.79 8.38
N LYS A 44 5.63 1.47 9.47
CA LYS A 44 6.88 1.29 10.21
C LYS A 44 6.59 1.41 11.71
N ASN A 45 5.86 0.46 12.28
CA ASN A 45 5.87 0.31 13.73
C ASN A 45 7.00 -0.64 14.12
N VAL A 46 8.05 0.00 14.60
CA VAL A 46 9.18 -0.59 15.30
C VAL A 46 8.65 -1.25 16.58
N LEU A 47 9.04 -2.50 16.78
CA LEU A 47 8.79 -3.43 17.90
C LEU A 47 7.45 -4.20 17.87
N ASN A 48 7.62 -5.52 17.67
CA ASN A 48 6.68 -6.65 17.81
C ASN A 48 5.78 -6.97 16.59
N LYS A 49 6.26 -7.91 15.76
CA LYS A 49 5.51 -8.84 14.87
C LYS A 49 4.55 -8.26 13.81
N ASP A 50 4.18 -6.98 13.87
CA ASP A 50 3.20 -6.31 12.99
C ASP A 50 3.88 -5.57 11.82
N VAL A 51 4.78 -6.24 11.11
CA VAL A 51 5.52 -5.65 9.99
C VAL A 51 4.61 -5.58 8.76
N VAL A 52 4.23 -4.36 8.35
CA VAL A 52 3.45 -4.11 7.13
C VAL A 52 4.04 -2.93 6.36
N ALA A 53 4.32 -3.11 5.07
CA ALA A 53 4.77 -2.03 4.20
C ALA A 53 3.63 -1.62 3.27
N PHE A 54 3.20 -0.36 3.32
CA PHE A 54 2.27 0.21 2.36
C PHE A 54 2.99 1.31 1.57
N THR A 55 2.90 1.27 0.24
CA THR A 55 3.58 2.24 -0.63
C THR A 55 2.75 2.48 -1.88
N ILE A 56 2.49 3.75 -2.19
CA ILE A 56 1.99 4.18 -3.50
C ILE A 56 3.19 4.31 -4.43
N CYS A 57 3.16 3.58 -5.55
CA CYS A 57 4.25 3.50 -6.51
C CYS A 57 3.97 4.32 -7.77
N GLU A 58 2.72 4.71 -8.00
CA GLU A 58 2.30 5.45 -9.19
C GLU A 58 1.16 6.41 -8.85
N ILE A 59 1.27 7.63 -9.38
CA ILE A 59 0.21 8.65 -9.39
C ILE A 59 0.19 9.24 -10.79
N LYS A 60 -1.00 9.31 -11.41
CA LYS A 60 -1.19 9.87 -12.76
C LYS A 60 -2.48 10.68 -12.82
N SER A 61 -2.41 11.89 -13.38
CA SER A 61 -3.59 12.73 -13.65
C SER A 61 -3.24 13.85 -14.63
N GLY A 62 -4.20 14.28 -15.44
CA GLY A 62 -4.01 15.35 -16.41
C GLY A 62 -3.28 14.91 -17.70
N SER A 63 -3.38 15.76 -18.71
CA SER A 63 -2.72 15.57 -20.02
C SER A 63 -2.24 16.88 -20.66
N THR A 64 -2.54 18.03 -20.05
CA THR A 64 -2.16 19.37 -20.51
C THR A 64 -2.09 20.33 -19.31
N TYR A 65 -1.53 21.52 -19.51
CA TYR A 65 -1.23 22.50 -18.46
C TYR A 65 -2.40 23.41 -18.05
N ASN A 66 -3.47 23.48 -18.85
CA ASN A 66 -4.57 24.44 -18.70
C ASN A 66 -5.97 23.80 -18.54
N VAL A 67 -6.03 22.50 -18.27
CA VAL A 67 -7.29 21.76 -18.09
C VAL A 67 -7.22 20.97 -16.80
N ILE A 68 -8.23 21.14 -15.95
CA ILE A 68 -8.46 20.31 -14.77
C ILE A 68 -9.00 18.96 -15.26
N PRO A 69 -8.36 17.83 -14.93
CA PRO A 69 -8.77 16.53 -15.43
C PRO A 69 -10.04 16.00 -14.75
N ARG A 70 -10.64 14.97 -15.35
CA ARG A 70 -11.80 14.28 -14.75
C ARG A 70 -11.41 13.24 -13.70
N THR A 71 -10.20 12.70 -13.77
CA THR A 71 -9.76 11.62 -12.88
C THR A 71 -8.31 11.77 -12.45
N ALA A 72 -8.00 11.19 -11.29
CA ALA A 72 -6.64 10.95 -10.82
C ALA A 72 -6.50 9.49 -10.40
N PHE A 73 -5.48 8.82 -10.90
CA PHE A 73 -5.22 7.41 -10.65
C PHE A 73 -4.02 7.26 -9.72
N MET A 74 -4.13 6.33 -8.75
CA MET A 74 -3.06 5.95 -7.85
C MET A 74 -3.00 4.43 -7.74
N GLN A 75 -1.80 3.85 -7.70
CA GLN A 75 -1.65 2.45 -7.32
C GLN A 75 -0.39 2.18 -6.52
N GLY A 76 -0.43 1.09 -5.76
CA GLY A 76 0.59 0.73 -4.82
C GLY A 76 0.50 -0.71 -4.35
N THR A 77 1.28 -1.05 -3.33
CA THR A 77 1.27 -2.39 -2.73
C THR A 77 1.22 -2.33 -1.21
N ILE A 78 0.54 -3.31 -0.63
CA ILE A 78 0.63 -3.68 0.79
C ILE A 78 1.43 -4.98 0.87
N ARG A 79 2.52 -4.97 1.63
CA ARG A 79 3.32 -6.16 1.98
C ARG A 79 3.07 -6.51 3.43
N TYR A 80 2.78 -7.76 3.71
CA TYR A 80 2.33 -8.20 5.03
C TYR A 80 2.83 -9.61 5.36
N PHE A 81 3.00 -9.89 6.65
CA PHE A 81 3.22 -11.24 7.16
C PHE A 81 2.02 -11.77 7.96
N ASP A 82 1.22 -10.86 8.51
CA ASP A 82 0.02 -11.17 9.28
C ASP A 82 -1.25 -10.67 8.57
N GLU A 83 -2.25 -11.53 8.48
CA GLU A 83 -3.51 -11.28 7.78
C GLU A 83 -4.39 -10.25 8.51
N THR A 84 -4.36 -10.22 9.84
CA THR A 84 -5.08 -9.25 10.66
C THR A 84 -4.53 -7.84 10.44
N VAL A 85 -3.20 -7.72 10.37
CA VAL A 85 -2.52 -6.45 10.08
C VAL A 85 -2.86 -5.97 8.67
N LYS A 86 -2.87 -6.87 7.68
CA LYS A 86 -3.30 -6.56 6.30
C LYS A 86 -4.70 -5.96 6.26
N GLU A 87 -5.67 -6.58 6.94
CA GLU A 87 -7.05 -6.09 6.94
C GLU A 87 -7.18 -4.75 7.69
N LYS A 88 -6.44 -4.53 8.78
CA LYS A 88 -6.37 -3.21 9.45
C LYS A 88 -5.84 -2.12 8.51
N VAL A 89 -4.82 -2.41 7.71
CA VAL A 89 -4.28 -1.45 6.72
C VAL A 89 -5.29 -1.18 5.61
N LYS A 90 -5.95 -2.21 5.07
CA LYS A 90 -7.01 -2.04 4.07
C LYS A 90 -8.14 -1.16 4.59
N ASP A 91 -8.62 -1.40 5.81
CA ASP A 91 -9.66 -0.58 6.45
C ASP A 91 -9.22 0.89 6.60
N ARG A 92 -7.98 1.14 7.01
CA ARG A 92 -7.44 2.50 7.11
C ARG A 92 -7.35 3.20 5.76
N ILE A 93 -6.90 2.50 4.72
CA ILE A 93 -6.87 3.02 3.35
C ILE A 93 -8.30 3.38 2.90
N SER A 94 -9.27 2.49 3.11
CA SER A 94 -10.67 2.73 2.74
C SER A 94 -11.24 3.95 3.44
N LYS A 95 -11.03 4.09 4.76
CA LYS A 95 -11.54 5.23 5.54
C LYS A 95 -10.93 6.55 5.09
N LEU A 96 -9.61 6.60 4.89
CA LEU A 96 -8.93 7.81 4.42
C LEU A 96 -9.36 8.18 3.00
N THR A 97 -9.46 7.19 2.10
CA THR A 97 -9.93 7.39 0.72
C THR A 97 -11.34 7.97 0.74
N HIS A 98 -12.25 7.40 1.52
CA HIS A 98 -13.61 7.88 1.67
C HIS A 98 -13.66 9.33 2.17
N SER A 99 -13.11 9.60 3.36
CA SER A 99 -13.22 10.91 4.01
C SER A 99 -12.57 12.03 3.20
N ILE A 100 -11.44 11.74 2.54
CA ILE A 100 -10.75 12.77 1.75
C ILE A 100 -11.47 13.00 0.44
N CYS A 101 -11.87 11.96 -0.29
CA CYS A 101 -12.62 12.15 -1.53
C CYS A 101 -13.93 12.89 -1.27
N GLU A 102 -14.67 12.51 -0.22
CA GLU A 102 -15.90 13.21 0.18
C GLU A 102 -15.67 14.68 0.53
N GLY A 103 -14.61 14.99 1.30
CA GLY A 103 -14.27 16.36 1.65
C GLY A 103 -13.88 17.26 0.46
N PHE A 104 -13.48 16.66 -0.66
CA PHE A 104 -13.20 17.33 -1.93
C PHE A 104 -14.31 17.11 -2.97
N GLU A 105 -15.49 16.62 -2.57
CA GLU A 105 -16.65 16.34 -3.44
C GLU A 105 -16.35 15.36 -4.60
N CYS A 106 -15.27 14.60 -4.48
CA CYS A 106 -14.85 13.59 -5.44
C CYS A 106 -15.54 12.26 -5.15
N LYS A 107 -15.85 11.52 -6.22
CA LYS A 107 -16.15 10.08 -6.13
C LYS A 107 -14.85 9.29 -6.20
N TYR A 108 -14.89 8.02 -5.84
CA TYR A 108 -13.74 7.13 -5.99
C TYR A 108 -14.15 5.69 -6.28
N ASP A 109 -13.24 4.96 -6.92
CA ASP A 109 -13.23 3.50 -6.97
C ASP A 109 -11.94 3.01 -6.30
N LEU A 110 -12.07 2.10 -5.33
CA LEU A 110 -10.97 1.55 -4.54
C LEU A 110 -11.01 0.03 -4.63
N ASN A 111 -9.94 -0.54 -5.17
CA ASN A 111 -9.81 -1.97 -5.37
C ASN A 111 -8.57 -2.52 -4.68
N PHE A 112 -8.76 -3.66 -3.99
CA PHE A 112 -7.69 -4.46 -3.41
C PHE A 112 -7.59 -5.78 -4.16
N ILE A 113 -6.44 -6.05 -4.76
CA ILE A 113 -6.20 -7.27 -5.53
C ILE A 113 -5.19 -8.11 -4.77
N GLN A 114 -5.63 -9.23 -4.21
CA GLN A 114 -4.74 -10.18 -3.54
C GLN A 114 -3.84 -10.84 -4.58
N MET A 115 -2.52 -10.62 -4.48
CA MET A 115 -1.56 -11.19 -5.43
C MET A 115 -1.07 -12.55 -4.96
N TYR A 116 -0.51 -12.61 -3.74
CA TYR A 116 -0.05 -13.87 -3.13
C TYR A 116 0.02 -13.75 -1.61
N PRO A 117 -0.18 -14.85 -0.87
CA PRO A 117 -0.03 -14.90 0.58
C PRO A 117 1.45 -14.85 0.98
N PRO A 118 1.76 -14.60 2.27
CA PRO A 118 3.11 -14.77 2.79
C PRO A 118 3.54 -16.24 2.72
N VAL A 119 4.84 -16.46 2.49
CA VAL A 119 5.43 -17.80 2.53
C VAL A 119 5.63 -18.21 3.98
N LEU A 120 5.01 -19.33 4.36
CA LEU A 120 5.16 -19.95 5.68
C LEU A 120 5.97 -21.24 5.53
N ASN A 121 7.18 -21.24 6.09
CA ASN A 121 8.03 -22.43 6.08
C ASN A 121 7.57 -23.43 7.15
N SER A 122 7.61 -24.73 6.84
CA SER A 122 7.35 -25.78 7.82
C SER A 122 8.40 -25.75 8.93
N GLU A 123 7.99 -25.67 10.18
CA GLU A 123 8.92 -25.65 11.32
C GLU A 123 9.84 -26.88 11.34
N LYS A 124 9.27 -28.07 11.13
CA LYS A 124 10.01 -29.33 11.13
C LYS A 124 11.09 -29.34 10.05
N GLN A 125 10.71 -29.00 8.82
CA GLN A 125 11.66 -29.02 7.70
C GLN A 125 12.71 -27.93 7.83
N THR A 126 12.32 -26.75 8.35
CA THR A 126 13.25 -25.65 8.61
C THR A 126 14.29 -26.06 9.65
N LYS A 127 13.89 -26.70 10.75
CA LYS A 127 14.81 -27.20 11.78
C LYS A 127 15.77 -28.24 11.22
N ASN A 128 15.26 -29.24 10.49
CA ASN A 128 16.09 -30.27 9.86
C ASN A 128 17.13 -29.65 8.91
N LEU A 129 16.72 -28.68 8.09
CA LEU A 129 17.60 -28.02 7.16
C LEU A 129 18.68 -27.19 7.87
N ILE A 130 18.32 -26.48 8.95
CA ILE A 130 19.27 -25.74 9.77
C ILE A 130 20.31 -26.69 10.37
N GLU A 131 19.89 -27.83 10.92
CA GLU A 131 20.82 -28.83 11.48
C GLU A 131 21.81 -29.33 10.43
N VAL A 132 21.32 -29.80 9.28
CA VAL A 132 22.17 -30.30 8.20
C VAL A 132 23.10 -29.21 7.66
N ALA A 133 22.58 -28.01 7.41
CA ALA A 133 23.39 -26.89 6.93
C ALA A 133 24.48 -26.49 7.93
N THR A 134 24.18 -26.53 9.23
CA THR A 134 25.16 -26.21 10.28
C THR A 134 26.26 -27.26 10.36
N GLN A 135 25.92 -28.55 10.18
CA GLN A 135 26.89 -29.65 10.15
C GLN A 135 27.83 -29.57 8.96
N GLU A 136 27.29 -29.30 7.76
CA GLU A 136 28.06 -29.35 6.51
C GLU A 136 28.85 -28.05 6.23
N LEU A 137 28.33 -26.89 6.64
CA LEU A 137 28.86 -25.57 6.25
C LEU A 137 29.49 -24.78 7.41
N GLY A 138 29.33 -25.24 8.66
CA GLY A 138 29.73 -24.50 9.85
C GLY A 138 28.66 -23.50 10.32
N ALA A 139 28.58 -23.28 11.64
CA ALA A 139 27.54 -22.46 12.26
C ALA A 139 27.63 -20.97 11.88
N GLU A 140 28.83 -20.48 11.60
CA GLU A 140 29.10 -19.12 11.14
C GLU A 140 28.50 -18.82 9.76
N CYS A 141 28.27 -19.87 8.95
CA CYS A 141 27.67 -19.77 7.63
C CYS A 141 26.13 -19.87 7.68
N VAL A 142 25.53 -20.16 8.84
CA VAL A 142 24.09 -20.38 9.00
C VAL A 142 23.46 -19.32 9.89
N ASN A 143 22.68 -18.43 9.29
CA ASN A 143 21.92 -17.43 10.03
C ASN A 143 20.54 -17.96 10.41
N THR A 144 20.37 -18.33 11.67
CA THR A 144 19.11 -18.81 12.25
C THR A 144 18.29 -17.72 12.93
N LYS A 145 18.79 -16.48 12.97
CA LYS A 145 18.04 -15.38 13.55
C LYS A 145 16.86 -15.07 12.64
N ASP A 146 15.67 -15.00 13.23
CA ASP A 146 14.51 -14.43 12.56
C ASP A 146 14.79 -12.96 12.25
N HIS A 147 15.35 -12.69 11.07
CA HIS A 147 15.43 -11.36 10.50
C HIS A 147 14.08 -11.03 9.87
N LEU A 148 13.04 -11.00 10.71
CA LEU A 148 11.93 -10.11 10.42
C LEU A 148 12.46 -8.70 10.74
N PRO A 149 12.56 -7.80 9.74
CA PRO A 149 12.90 -6.41 10.01
C PRO A 149 11.91 -5.76 10.99
#